data_AF-A0A0M6XUZ8-F1
#
_entry.id   AF-A0A0M6XUZ8-F1
#
_cell.length_a   1.000
_cell.length_b   1.000
_cell.length_c   1.000
_cell.angle_alpha   90.00
_cell.angle_beta   90.00
_cell.angle_gamma   90.00
#
_symmetry.space_group_name_H-M   'P 1'
#
loop_
_entity.id
_entity.type
_entity.pdbx_description
1 polymer ?
#
loop_
_entity_poly.entity_id
_entity_poly.type
_entity_poly.pdbx_seq_one_letter_code
_entity_poly.pdbx_strand_id
1 'polypeptide(L)'
;MRFKSYPRSPFTDTARKRGHLRRKQAAEREALPLFSAQIAAAQPGEDEAMQRRAVAWSRSQQEDRDRRAGNWRRARRAIAVRPARERTLIRRAWDRAPFPADPSYLLDFLTQIDRGRVDLADALYASRTDPSGRRYDRLTMRPDQFARLRAFADKHGPAWRDAIADLWDRNREPAWLTSLRVSHGRHWLARVSLEDGRVHV
;
A
#
# COMPACT_ATOMS: atom_id res chain seq x y z
N MET A 1 -2.67 -17.48 -4.70
CA MET A 1 -2.28 -16.37 -3.80
C MET A 1 -1.49 -15.35 -4.56
N ARG A 2 -2.16 -14.22 -4.83
CA ARG A 2 -1.61 -13.01 -5.43
C ARG A 2 -0.41 -12.52 -4.64
N PHE A 3 0.62 -12.10 -5.35
CA PHE A 3 1.84 -11.54 -4.78
C PHE A 3 2.34 -10.38 -5.65
N LYS A 4 2.87 -9.34 -5.00
CA LYS A 4 3.59 -8.25 -5.66
C LYS A 4 5.08 -8.46 -5.50
N SER A 5 5.79 -8.50 -6.63
CA SER A 5 7.25 -8.57 -6.67
C SER A 5 7.85 -7.33 -6.00
N TYR A 6 8.95 -7.52 -5.27
CA TYR A 6 9.71 -6.42 -4.69
C TYR A 6 10.59 -5.82 -5.81
N PRO A 7 10.44 -4.52 -6.12
CA PRO A 7 11.22 -3.89 -7.18
C PRO A 7 12.71 -3.91 -6.79
N ARG A 8 13.58 -4.12 -7.79
CA ARG A 8 15.03 -4.06 -7.60
C ARG A 8 15.55 -2.85 -8.35
N SER A 9 16.16 -1.92 -7.63
CA SER A 9 16.87 -0.80 -8.22
C SER A 9 18.22 -0.60 -7.53
N PRO A 10 19.30 -0.42 -8.30
CA PRO A 10 20.60 -0.08 -7.72
C PRO A 10 20.57 1.34 -7.15
N PHE A 11 21.50 1.63 -6.25
CA PHE A 11 21.73 3.01 -5.84
C PHE A 11 22.39 3.76 -6.99
N THR A 12 21.67 4.71 -7.60
CA THR A 12 22.25 5.61 -8.60
C THR A 12 22.76 6.88 -7.92
N ASP A 13 24.06 7.13 -8.00
CA ASP A 13 24.61 8.44 -7.66
C ASP A 13 24.18 9.46 -8.71
N THR A 14 23.63 10.60 -8.29
CA THR A 14 23.11 11.62 -9.19
C THR A 14 23.52 13.01 -8.72
N ALA A 15 23.66 13.94 -9.66
CA ALA A 15 23.90 15.35 -9.37
C ALA A 15 22.88 15.92 -8.37
N ARG A 16 21.62 15.46 -8.42
CA ARG A 16 20.57 15.84 -7.46
C ARG A 16 20.87 15.38 -6.04
N LYS A 17 21.35 14.14 -5.85
CA LYS A 17 21.72 13.59 -4.53
C LYS A 17 22.94 14.28 -3.94
N ARG A 18 23.92 14.61 -4.77
CA ARG A 18 25.11 15.38 -4.39
C ARG A 18 24.76 16.82 -4.04
N GLY A 19 23.96 17.50 -4.86
CA GLY A 19 23.45 18.84 -4.54
C GLY A 19 22.65 18.89 -3.24
N HIS A 20 21.86 17.85 -2.93
CA HIS A 20 21.18 17.75 -1.64
C HIS A 20 22.17 17.57 -0.48
N LEU A 21 23.25 16.80 -0.66
CA LEU A 21 24.29 16.67 0.36
C LEU A 21 24.95 18.02 0.66
N ARG A 22 25.35 18.79 -0.37
CA ARG A 22 25.92 20.14 -0.18
C ARG A 22 25.00 21.05 0.62
N ARG A 23 23.72 21.10 0.25
CA ARG A 23 22.72 21.92 0.96
C ARG A 23 22.57 21.50 2.42
N LYS A 24 22.53 20.18 2.69
CA LYS A 24 22.50 19.66 4.06
C LYS A 24 23.73 20.07 4.85
N GLN A 25 24.92 19.91 4.26
CA GLN A 25 26.19 20.25 4.90
C GLN A 25 26.33 21.77 5.16
N ALA A 26 25.85 22.61 4.23
CA ALA A 26 25.78 24.05 4.42
C ALA A 26 24.85 24.41 5.59
N ALA A 27 23.63 23.87 5.59
CA ALA A 27 22.67 24.10 6.67
C ALA A 27 23.19 23.64 8.04
N GLU A 28 23.93 22.54 8.11
CA GLU A 28 24.56 22.06 9.35
C GLU A 28 25.63 23.04 9.87
N ARG A 29 26.41 23.68 8.99
CA ARG A 29 27.41 24.70 9.37
C ARG A 29 26.77 26.03 9.78
N GLU A 30 25.72 26.43 9.07
CA GLU A 30 24.96 27.65 9.35
C GLU A 30 24.19 27.55 10.68
N ALA A 31 23.73 26.36 11.05
CA ALA A 31 23.03 26.13 12.31
C ALA A 31 23.92 26.35 13.54
N LEU A 32 25.24 26.16 13.41
CA LEU A 32 26.21 26.29 14.51
C LEU A 32 27.45 27.09 14.06
N PRO A 33 27.34 28.42 13.86
CA PRO A 33 28.40 29.22 13.23
C PRO A 33 29.75 29.18 13.96
N LEU A 34 29.73 29.18 15.30
CA LEU A 34 30.92 29.10 16.14
C LEU A 34 31.71 27.79 15.93
N PHE A 35 31.03 26.73 15.49
CA PHE A 35 31.62 25.42 15.23
C PHE A 35 31.73 25.11 13.74
N SER A 36 31.44 26.06 12.85
CA SER A 36 31.37 25.85 11.40
C SER A 36 32.62 25.19 10.81
N ALA A 37 33.82 25.62 11.23
CA ALA A 37 35.09 25.04 10.80
C ALA A 37 35.28 23.59 11.28
N GLN A 38 34.91 23.31 12.53
CA GLN A 38 34.98 21.95 13.10
C GLN A 38 33.98 21.01 12.43
N ILE A 39 32.76 21.50 12.17
CA ILE A 39 31.71 20.77 11.44
C ILE A 39 32.17 20.49 10.02
N ALA A 40 32.74 21.48 9.32
CA ALA A 40 33.26 21.28 7.97
C ALA A 40 34.37 20.21 7.92
N ALA A 41 35.28 20.22 8.90
CA ALA A 41 36.34 19.21 9.01
C ALA A 41 35.82 17.80 9.30
N ALA A 42 34.70 17.67 10.04
CA ALA A 42 34.07 16.38 10.34
C ALA A 42 33.15 15.87 9.21
N GLN A 43 32.76 16.72 8.27
CA GLN A 43 31.86 16.35 7.18
C GLN A 43 32.58 15.46 6.15
N PRO A 44 31.96 14.35 5.73
CA PRO A 44 32.57 13.49 4.72
C PRO A 44 32.59 14.18 3.34
N GLY A 45 33.57 13.80 2.53
CA GLY A 45 33.59 14.15 1.11
C GLY A 45 32.37 13.59 0.37
N GLU A 46 32.04 14.16 -0.79
CA GLU A 46 30.84 13.75 -1.54
C GLU A 46 30.91 12.29 -1.99
N ASP A 47 32.05 11.85 -2.52
CA ASP A 47 32.24 10.49 -3.00
C ASP A 47 32.13 9.49 -1.86
N GLU A 48 32.76 9.79 -0.72
CA GLU A 48 32.65 8.99 0.49
C GLU A 48 31.19 8.90 0.97
N ALA A 49 30.47 10.02 1.01
CA ALA A 49 29.08 10.04 1.43
C ALA A 49 28.17 9.26 0.47
N MET A 50 28.40 9.34 -0.84
CA MET A 50 27.64 8.58 -1.83
C MET A 50 27.95 7.08 -1.72
N GLN A 51 29.20 6.71 -1.50
CA GLN A 51 29.60 5.33 -1.29
C GLN A 51 28.97 4.75 -0.01
N ARG A 52 29.01 5.48 1.11
CA ARG A 52 28.33 5.09 2.35
C ARG A 52 26.82 4.89 2.12
N ARG A 53 26.17 5.78 1.36
CA ARG A 53 24.75 5.64 0.99
C ARG A 53 24.50 4.43 0.08
N ALA A 54 25.39 4.11 -0.86
CA ALA A 54 25.27 2.95 -1.73
C ALA A 54 25.35 1.62 -0.96
N VAL A 55 26.26 1.54 0.00
CA VAL A 55 26.39 0.39 0.91
C VAL A 55 25.14 0.27 1.79
N ALA A 56 24.71 1.36 2.41
CA ALA A 56 23.49 1.39 3.24
C ALA A 56 22.23 1.02 2.44
N TRP A 57 22.12 1.51 1.20
CA TRP A 57 21.02 1.16 0.30
C TRP A 57 20.98 -0.34 0.04
N SER A 58 22.10 -0.94 -0.36
CA SER A 58 22.17 -2.37 -0.65
C SER A 58 21.78 -3.22 0.56
N ARG A 59 22.28 -2.85 1.75
CA ARG A 59 21.92 -3.48 3.02
C ARG A 59 20.42 -3.36 3.32
N SER A 60 19.88 -2.15 3.26
CA SER A 60 18.44 -1.89 3.51
C SER A 60 17.54 -2.65 2.52
N GLN A 61 17.92 -2.70 1.24
CA GLN A 61 17.21 -3.48 0.22
C GLN A 61 17.22 -4.98 0.50
N GLN A 62 18.29 -5.52 1.10
CA GLN A 62 18.34 -6.91 1.51
C GLN A 62 17.47 -7.15 2.76
N GLU A 63 17.62 -6.32 3.79
CA GLU A 63 16.82 -6.39 5.02
C GLU A 63 15.31 -6.32 4.73
N ASP A 64 14.89 -5.42 3.83
CA ASP A 64 13.50 -5.31 3.40
C ASP A 64 12.99 -6.56 2.70
N ARG A 65 13.81 -7.18 1.84
CA ARG A 65 13.45 -8.42 1.15
C ARG A 65 13.33 -9.57 2.13
N ASP A 66 14.24 -9.68 3.10
CA ASP A 66 14.21 -10.71 4.13
C ASP A 66 13.00 -10.55 5.05
N ARG A 67 12.72 -9.32 5.49
CA ARG A 67 11.51 -8.98 6.24
C ARG A 67 10.25 -9.35 5.46
N ARG A 68 10.16 -8.97 4.18
CA ARG A 68 9.03 -9.30 3.30
C ARG A 68 8.87 -10.82 3.16
N ALA A 69 9.96 -11.54 2.94
CA ALA A 69 9.94 -13.00 2.83
C ALA A 69 9.50 -13.66 4.14
N GLY A 70 10.00 -13.18 5.27
CA GLY A 70 9.59 -13.60 6.62
C GLY A 70 8.08 -13.41 6.84
N ASN A 71 7.55 -12.23 6.50
CA ASN A 71 6.12 -11.94 6.60
C ASN A 71 5.28 -12.85 5.70
N TRP A 72 5.73 -13.16 4.47
CA TRP A 72 5.05 -14.13 3.62
C TRP A 72 5.01 -15.54 4.22
N ARG A 73 6.13 -16.02 4.77
CA ARG A 73 6.18 -17.33 5.43
C ARG A 73 5.24 -17.35 6.65
N ARG A 74 5.25 -16.29 7.45
CA ARG A 74 4.34 -16.13 8.60
C ARG A 74 2.87 -16.19 8.17
N ALA A 75 2.48 -15.41 7.17
CA ALA A 75 1.10 -15.39 6.68
C ALA A 75 0.67 -16.77 6.14
N ARG A 76 1.53 -17.43 5.37
CA ARG A 76 1.25 -18.77 4.84
C ARG A 76 1.07 -19.81 5.94
N ARG A 77 1.90 -19.77 7.00
CA ARG A 77 1.73 -20.63 8.19
C ARG A 77 0.42 -20.35 8.91
N ALA A 78 0.08 -19.08 9.11
CA ALA A 78 -1.19 -18.67 9.75
C ALA A 78 -2.43 -19.12 8.96
N ILE A 79 -2.33 -19.22 7.63
CA ILE A 79 -3.39 -19.84 6.82
C ILE A 79 -3.35 -21.36 6.98
N ALA A 80 -2.16 -21.98 6.91
CA ALA A 80 -2.01 -23.44 6.86
C ALA A 80 -2.62 -24.18 8.07
N VAL A 81 -2.59 -23.55 9.25
CA VAL A 81 -3.15 -24.11 10.50
C VAL A 81 -4.68 -24.14 10.54
N ARG A 82 -5.36 -23.44 9.62
CA ARG A 82 -6.84 -23.37 9.60
C ARG A 82 -7.47 -24.59 8.90
N PRO A 83 -8.75 -24.89 9.18
CA PRO A 83 -9.51 -25.92 8.48
C PRO A 83 -9.48 -25.76 6.94
N ALA A 84 -9.55 -26.88 6.21
CA ALA A 84 -9.43 -26.90 4.75
C ALA A 84 -10.40 -25.94 4.03
N ARG A 85 -11.66 -25.90 4.46
CA ARG A 85 -12.68 -25.00 3.91
C ARG A 85 -12.31 -23.53 4.10
N GLU A 86 -11.87 -23.16 5.30
CA GLU A 86 -11.50 -21.79 5.64
C GLU A 86 -10.27 -21.33 4.86
N ARG A 87 -9.26 -22.21 4.72
CA ARG A 87 -8.06 -21.94 3.89
C ARG A 87 -8.44 -21.58 2.45
N THR A 88 -9.38 -22.31 1.86
CA THR A 88 -9.87 -22.06 0.50
C THR A 88 -10.59 -20.71 0.42
N LEU A 89 -11.45 -20.39 1.38
CA LEU A 89 -12.17 -19.10 1.43
C LEU A 89 -11.22 -17.92 1.58
N ILE A 90 -10.25 -18.00 2.50
CA ILE A 90 -9.26 -16.94 2.74
C ILE A 90 -8.42 -16.69 1.48
N ARG A 91 -7.93 -17.75 0.82
CA ARG A 91 -7.14 -17.62 -0.41
C ARG A 91 -7.95 -16.99 -1.53
N ARG A 92 -9.21 -17.40 -1.67
CA ARG A 92 -10.16 -16.86 -2.66
C ARG A 92 -10.44 -15.38 -2.41
N ALA A 93 -10.66 -15.00 -1.15
CA ALA A 93 -10.88 -13.62 -0.76
C ALA A 93 -9.63 -12.76 -0.99
N TRP A 94 -8.45 -13.24 -0.60
CA TRP A 94 -7.17 -12.55 -0.79
C TRP A 94 -6.85 -12.27 -2.27
N ASP A 95 -7.11 -13.24 -3.16
CA ASP A 95 -6.87 -13.10 -4.60
C ASP A 95 -7.76 -12.03 -5.26
N ARG A 96 -8.76 -11.53 -4.53
CA ARG A 96 -9.78 -10.57 -4.96
C ARG A 96 -9.84 -9.34 -4.07
N ALA A 97 -9.00 -9.28 -3.05
CA ALA A 97 -8.98 -8.22 -2.09
C ALA A 97 -8.47 -6.92 -2.74
N PRO A 98 -9.10 -5.77 -2.47
CA PRO A 98 -8.72 -4.47 -3.04
C PRO A 98 -7.39 -3.92 -2.46
N PHE A 99 -6.71 -4.70 -1.61
CA PHE A 99 -5.44 -4.34 -1.01
C PHE A 99 -4.27 -4.65 -1.95
N PRO A 100 -3.11 -4.00 -1.83
CA PRO A 100 -1.90 -4.45 -2.50
C PRO A 100 -1.54 -5.89 -2.11
N ALA A 101 -0.96 -6.65 -3.03
CA ALA A 101 -0.53 -8.03 -2.81
C ALA A 101 0.79 -8.07 -2.02
N ASP A 102 0.76 -7.49 -0.83
CA ASP A 102 1.85 -7.28 0.10
C ASP A 102 1.62 -8.12 1.36
N PRO A 103 2.65 -8.75 1.94
CA PRO A 103 2.44 -9.65 3.07
C PRO A 103 1.97 -8.92 4.33
N SER A 104 2.24 -7.62 4.48
CA SER A 104 1.78 -6.84 5.64
C SER A 104 0.26 -6.68 5.59
N TYR A 105 -0.29 -6.42 4.41
CA TYR A 105 -1.74 -6.38 4.19
C TYR A 105 -2.40 -7.74 4.37
N LEU A 106 -1.74 -8.83 3.94
CA LEU A 106 -2.27 -10.16 4.19
C LEU A 106 -2.29 -10.48 5.69
N LEU A 107 -1.24 -10.13 6.44
CA LEU A 107 -1.21 -10.35 7.89
C LEU A 107 -2.27 -9.53 8.63
N ASP A 108 -2.46 -8.28 8.24
CA ASP A 108 -3.54 -7.45 8.78
C ASP A 108 -4.92 -8.02 8.42
N PHE A 109 -5.13 -8.42 7.17
CA PHE A 109 -6.34 -9.08 6.71
C PHE A 109 -6.68 -10.34 7.53
N LEU A 110 -5.69 -11.20 7.80
CA LEU A 110 -5.86 -12.38 8.66
C LEU A 110 -6.22 -11.97 10.10
N THR A 111 -5.57 -10.94 10.63
CA THR A 111 -5.88 -10.40 11.98
C THR A 111 -7.31 -9.85 12.04
N GLN A 112 -7.79 -9.21 10.97
CA GLN A 112 -9.15 -8.72 10.88
C GLN A 112 -10.18 -9.85 10.79
N ILE A 113 -9.86 -10.95 10.10
CA ILE A 113 -10.69 -12.17 10.09
C ILE A 113 -10.80 -12.73 11.51
N ASP A 114 -9.67 -12.86 12.23
CA ASP A 114 -9.66 -13.40 13.60
C ASP A 114 -10.46 -12.53 14.59
N ARG A 115 -10.53 -11.23 14.32
CA ARG A 115 -11.34 -10.27 15.09
C ARG A 115 -12.81 -10.22 14.63
N GLY A 116 -13.23 -11.07 13.70
CA GLY A 116 -14.59 -11.07 13.13
C GLY A 116 -14.94 -9.79 12.37
N ARG A 117 -13.92 -9.04 11.90
CA ARG A 117 -14.13 -7.74 11.24
C ARG A 117 -14.33 -7.85 9.73
N VAL A 118 -13.93 -8.98 9.14
CA VAL A 118 -14.02 -9.28 7.72
C VAL A 118 -14.99 -10.44 7.53
N ASP A 119 -16.00 -10.24 6.67
CA ASP A 119 -16.81 -11.32 6.12
C ASP A 119 -16.17 -11.82 4.82
N LEU A 120 -15.79 -13.11 4.78
CA LEU A 120 -15.19 -13.73 3.60
C LEU A 120 -16.18 -13.89 2.43
N ALA A 121 -17.49 -13.79 2.70
CA ALA A 121 -18.54 -13.80 1.70
C ALA A 121 -18.88 -12.39 1.16
N ASP A 122 -18.15 -11.36 1.58
CA ASP A 122 -18.37 -10.00 1.13
C ASP A 122 -18.19 -9.86 -0.40
N ALA A 123 -19.09 -9.10 -1.00
CA ALA A 123 -19.08 -8.74 -2.41
C ALA A 123 -17.82 -7.97 -2.82
N LEU A 124 -17.14 -7.32 -1.88
CA LEU A 124 -15.83 -6.71 -2.14
C LEU A 124 -14.78 -7.74 -2.59
N TYR A 125 -14.99 -9.02 -2.32
CA TYR A 125 -14.15 -10.12 -2.80
C TYR A 125 -14.78 -10.86 -4.00
N ALA A 126 -15.68 -10.23 -4.75
CA ALA A 126 -16.36 -10.86 -5.88
C ALA A 126 -15.51 -10.91 -7.17
N SER A 127 -14.70 -9.88 -7.47
CA SER A 127 -13.89 -9.81 -8.70
C SER A 127 -12.38 -9.87 -8.45
N ARG A 128 -11.63 -10.36 -9.45
CA ARG A 128 -10.16 -10.50 -9.36
C ARG A 128 -9.48 -9.13 -9.36
N THR A 129 -8.38 -9.05 -8.61
CA THR A 129 -7.53 -7.86 -8.53
C THR A 129 -6.11 -8.16 -9.00
N ASP A 130 -5.45 -7.18 -9.63
CA ASP A 130 -4.03 -7.15 -9.93
C ASP A 130 -3.18 -7.06 -8.65
N PRO A 131 -1.85 -7.28 -8.69
CA PRO A 131 -0.99 -7.20 -7.51
C PRO A 131 -0.96 -5.84 -6.78
N SER A 132 -1.47 -4.77 -7.39
CA SER A 132 -1.61 -3.45 -6.76
C SER A 132 -2.95 -3.26 -6.05
N GLY A 133 -3.91 -4.18 -6.25
CA GLY A 133 -5.28 -4.10 -5.72
C GLY A 133 -6.29 -3.56 -6.73
N ARG A 134 -5.86 -3.23 -7.96
CA ARG A 134 -6.76 -2.76 -9.02
C ARG A 134 -7.57 -3.93 -9.58
N ARG A 135 -8.88 -3.76 -9.75
CA ARG A 135 -9.73 -4.82 -10.32
C ARG A 135 -9.50 -4.99 -11.82
N TYR A 136 -9.59 -6.23 -12.30
CA TYR A 136 -9.55 -6.54 -13.74
C TYR A 136 -10.91 -6.29 -14.40
N ASP A 137 -12.00 -6.56 -13.68
CA ASP A 137 -13.37 -6.51 -14.21
C ASP A 137 -14.15 -5.34 -13.60
N ARG A 138 -15.08 -4.77 -14.39
CA ARG A 138 -16.13 -3.86 -13.88
C ARG A 138 -17.01 -4.65 -12.92
N LEU A 139 -17.14 -4.21 -11.68
CA LEU A 139 -18.15 -4.75 -10.77
C LEU A 139 -19.48 -4.09 -11.06
N THR A 140 -20.44 -4.86 -11.57
CA THR A 140 -21.87 -4.58 -11.36
C THR A 140 -22.16 -4.92 -9.92
N MET A 141 -22.22 -3.92 -9.04
CA MET A 141 -22.65 -4.15 -7.67
C MET A 141 -24.16 -4.24 -7.65
N ARG A 142 -24.69 -5.38 -7.18
CA ARG A 142 -26.11 -5.47 -6.84
C ARG A 142 -26.44 -4.54 -5.66
N PRO A 143 -27.69 -4.09 -5.50
CA PRO A 143 -28.06 -3.14 -4.43
C PRO A 143 -27.66 -3.59 -3.02
N ASP A 144 -27.74 -4.88 -2.73
CA ASP A 144 -27.32 -5.49 -1.45
C ASP A 144 -25.80 -5.42 -1.24
N GLN A 145 -25.03 -5.54 -2.32
CA GLN A 145 -23.57 -5.43 -2.29
C GLN A 145 -23.13 -3.98 -2.06
N PHE A 146 -23.87 -3.03 -2.64
CA PHE A 146 -23.66 -1.61 -2.44
C PHE A 146 -23.91 -1.20 -0.98
N ALA A 147 -24.96 -1.74 -0.35
CA ALA A 147 -25.23 -1.55 1.08
C ALA A 147 -24.11 -2.10 1.98
N ARG A 148 -23.47 -3.22 1.60
CA ARG A 148 -22.32 -3.77 2.36
C ARG A 148 -21.07 -2.92 2.23
N LEU A 149 -20.78 -2.38 1.04
CA LEU A 149 -19.68 -1.42 0.87
C LEU A 149 -19.89 -0.17 1.73
N ARG A 150 -21.13 0.30 1.87
CA ARG A 150 -21.47 1.40 2.78
C ARG A 150 -21.20 1.04 4.24
N ALA A 151 -21.68 -0.11 4.70
CA ALA A 151 -21.42 -0.57 6.06
C ALA A 151 -19.91 -0.73 6.35
N PHE A 152 -19.14 -1.17 5.34
CA PHE A 152 -17.68 -1.18 5.40
C PHE A 152 -17.11 0.24 5.51
N ALA A 153 -17.55 1.17 4.67
CA ALA A 153 -17.09 2.55 4.70
C ALA A 153 -17.34 3.23 6.05
N ASP A 154 -18.54 3.06 6.60
CA ASP A 154 -18.94 3.58 7.90
C ASP A 154 -18.03 3.04 9.02
N LYS A 155 -17.68 1.76 8.94
CA LYS A 155 -16.79 1.07 9.89
C LYS A 155 -15.33 1.51 9.78
N HIS A 156 -14.89 1.92 8.59
CA HIS A 156 -13.47 2.22 8.30
C HIS A 156 -13.15 3.73 8.28
N GLY A 157 -14.13 4.58 8.56
CA GLY A 157 -13.93 6.00 8.93
C GLY A 157 -14.38 7.01 7.86
N PRO A 158 -14.33 8.32 8.19
CA PRO A 158 -14.89 9.38 7.34
C PRO A 158 -14.26 9.44 5.95
N ALA A 159 -12.95 9.17 5.82
CA ALA A 159 -12.29 9.12 4.52
C ALA A 159 -12.89 8.07 3.56
N TRP A 160 -13.41 6.95 4.10
CA TRP A 160 -14.12 5.96 3.28
C TRP A 160 -15.53 6.44 2.94
N ARG A 161 -16.23 7.09 3.87
CA ARG A 161 -17.53 7.69 3.61
C ARG A 161 -17.43 8.75 2.51
N ASP A 162 -16.47 9.66 2.59
CA ASP A 162 -16.29 10.75 1.63
C ASP A 162 -15.96 10.21 0.23
N ALA A 163 -15.07 9.21 0.15
CA ALA A 163 -14.69 8.60 -1.11
C ALA A 163 -15.82 7.77 -1.78
N ILE A 164 -16.88 7.44 -1.04
CA ILE A 164 -18.06 6.72 -1.53
C ILE A 164 -19.31 7.62 -1.55
N ALA A 165 -19.26 8.82 -0.94
CA ALA A 165 -20.34 9.80 -0.96
C ALA A 165 -20.53 10.41 -2.36
N ASP A 166 -19.45 10.57 -3.12
CA ASP A 166 -19.52 11.05 -4.51
C ASP A 166 -20.17 10.00 -5.45
N LEU A 167 -20.07 8.72 -5.07
CA LEU A 167 -20.80 7.59 -5.65
C LEU A 167 -22.31 7.61 -5.30
N TRP A 168 -22.67 8.28 -4.20
CA TRP A 168 -23.99 8.26 -3.56
C TRP A 168 -24.90 9.40 -4.04
N ASP A 169 -24.37 10.61 -4.15
CA ASP A 169 -25.16 11.82 -4.50
C ASP A 169 -25.75 11.79 -5.92
N ARG A 170 -25.32 10.85 -6.77
CA ARG A 170 -25.73 10.80 -8.19
C ARG A 170 -26.70 9.69 -8.55
N ASN A 171 -27.37 9.09 -7.57
CA ASN A 171 -28.51 8.17 -7.64
C ASN A 171 -29.17 8.02 -9.03
N ARG A 172 -28.49 7.34 -9.95
CA ARG A 172 -28.96 6.93 -11.27
C ARG A 172 -28.37 5.55 -11.53
N GLU A 173 -29.17 4.72 -12.18
CA GLU A 173 -28.99 3.29 -12.41
C GLU A 173 -27.60 2.86 -12.94
N PRO A 174 -27.35 1.54 -12.98
CA PRO A 174 -26.28 0.87 -12.24
C PRO A 174 -24.91 1.58 -12.30
N ALA A 175 -24.41 1.98 -11.13
CA ALA A 175 -23.04 2.47 -11.00
C ALA A 175 -22.03 1.31 -11.09
N TRP A 176 -21.06 1.44 -11.98
CA TRP A 176 -19.98 0.46 -12.18
C TRP A 176 -18.77 0.83 -11.32
N LEU A 177 -18.30 -0.06 -10.44
CA LEU A 177 -17.03 0.16 -9.73
C LEU A 177 -15.88 -0.40 -10.57
N THR A 178 -15.16 0.48 -11.26
CA THR A 178 -14.04 0.12 -12.16
C THR A 178 -12.71 -0.10 -11.42
N SER A 179 -12.48 0.62 -10.32
CA SER A 179 -11.32 0.41 -9.46
C SER A 179 -11.64 0.82 -8.02
N LEU A 180 -11.00 0.15 -7.07
CA LEU A 180 -10.91 0.60 -5.69
C LEU A 180 -9.45 0.45 -5.32
N ARG A 181 -8.76 1.56 -5.05
CA ARG A 181 -7.34 1.52 -4.72
C ARG A 181 -7.14 1.94 -3.29
N VAL A 182 -6.25 1.26 -2.58
CA VAL A 182 -5.76 1.74 -1.28
C VAL A 182 -4.35 2.26 -1.52
N SER A 183 -4.17 3.58 -1.57
CA SER A 183 -2.85 4.22 -1.57
C SER A 183 -2.27 4.25 -0.15
N HIS A 184 -0.96 4.06 -0.01
CA HIS A 184 -0.27 4.19 1.27
C HIS A 184 -0.21 5.68 1.67
N GLY A 185 -0.82 6.04 2.81
CA GLY A 185 -0.79 7.37 3.43
C GLY A 185 -1.87 7.51 4.52
N ARG A 186 -1.90 8.64 5.25
CA ARG A 186 -2.99 8.99 6.20
C ARG A 186 -4.36 9.21 5.53
N HIS A 187 -4.42 9.10 4.21
CA HIS A 187 -5.61 9.31 3.39
C HIS A 187 -5.84 8.10 2.50
N TRP A 188 -7.06 7.55 2.58
CA TRP A 188 -7.58 6.49 1.71
C TRP A 188 -8.12 7.15 0.45
N LEU A 189 -7.96 6.52 -0.72
CA LEU A 189 -8.31 7.15 -2.01
C LEU A 189 -9.05 6.15 -2.91
N ALA A 190 -10.38 6.12 -2.81
CA ALA A 190 -11.22 5.23 -3.60
C ALA A 190 -11.50 5.84 -4.98
N ARG A 191 -10.76 5.40 -6.00
CA ARG A 191 -10.97 5.90 -7.37
C ARG A 191 -12.11 5.19 -8.08
N VAL A 192 -13.30 5.76 -8.07
CA VAL A 192 -14.49 5.25 -8.76
C VAL A 192 -14.55 5.84 -10.18
N SER A 193 -14.84 5.03 -11.21
CA SER A 193 -15.11 5.58 -12.55
C SER A 193 -16.48 5.14 -13.05
N LEU A 194 -17.26 6.10 -13.54
CA LEU A 194 -18.59 5.88 -14.08
C LEU A 194 -18.55 5.60 -15.59
N GLU A 195 -19.68 5.22 -16.17
CA GLU A 195 -19.81 4.79 -17.56
C GLU A 195 -19.46 5.89 -18.58
N ASP A 196 -19.57 7.16 -18.18
CA ASP A 196 -19.20 8.35 -18.96
C ASP A 196 -17.68 8.63 -19.00
N GLY A 197 -16.86 7.73 -18.44
CA GLY A 197 -15.41 7.88 -18.39
C GLY A 197 -14.93 8.87 -17.34
N ARG A 198 -15.83 9.45 -16.53
CA ARG A 198 -15.44 10.34 -15.44
C ARG A 198 -14.80 9.54 -14.32
N VAL A 199 -13.70 10.10 -13.83
CA VAL A 199 -12.94 9.56 -12.71
C VAL A 199 -13.16 10.46 -11.51
N HIS A 200 -13.56 9.86 -10.40
CA HIS A 200 -13.60 10.49 -9.09
C HIS A 200 -12.44 9.93 -8.23
N VAL A 201 -11.77 10.79 -7.46
CA VAL A 201 -10.55 10.52 -6.68
C VAL A 201 -10.87 10.68 -5.20
#